data_AF-A0A7U4QJX9-F1
#
_entry.id   AF-A0A7U4QJX9-F1
#
_cell.length_a   1.000
_cell.length_b   1.000
_cell.length_c   1.000
_cell.angle_alpha   90.00
_cell.angle_beta   90.00
_cell.angle_gamma   90.00
#
_symmetry.space_group_name_H-M   'P 1'
#
loop_
_entity.id
_entity.type
_entity.pdbx_description
1 polymer ?
#
loop_
_entity_poly.entity_id
_entity_poly.type
_entity_poly.pdbx_seq_one_letter_code
_entity_poly.pdbx_strand_id
1 'polypeptide(L)'
;MANADIKLEDGTVIVEGNWLLVKCWKIKQDHVRLEAHDLHLDHPNRRKTQGGDRRALVHGFNDELVINWNGDYPGNVVVHKDLKIAKGGKLVIEDDKGNTVAKIDRWGNFEAGGNGEQDGDVLLNDKNGNRIIHIGAGEGKIEIKDTSGNTVAKIDRWGNFEAGGNGEVDGDVLLNDKNGNRIIHIGADEGKIEIKDTSGNTVAKIDRHGNFEAGGNGEVDGDVLLNDKNGNRIIHIGADEGKIEIKDTSGNTVAKIDKFGNLYLGGGGRDGDIILKDGNGNVLIRIDTQYKRIDFKDPSGSVKMRICTDDFTEATWPAWPEESSPSQLDLIKELRRMKEEILALRERVEELESSSP
;
A
#
# COMPACT_ATOMS: atom_id res chain seq x y z
N MET A 1 -86.00 34.26 -0.10
CA MET A 1 -85.29 33.48 -1.13
C MET A 1 -85.52 32.02 -0.81
N ALA A 2 -86.12 31.26 -1.73
CA ALA A 2 -86.35 29.83 -1.55
C ALA A 2 -85.01 29.10 -1.69
N ASN A 3 -84.64 28.27 -0.72
CA ASN A 3 -83.57 27.29 -0.89
C ASN A 3 -84.07 26.25 -1.88
N ALA A 4 -83.57 26.29 -3.10
CA ALA A 4 -83.75 25.19 -4.05
C ALA A 4 -82.67 24.16 -3.75
N ASP A 5 -82.92 23.30 -2.78
CA ASP A 5 -82.13 22.09 -2.60
C ASP A 5 -82.60 21.08 -3.65
N ILE A 6 -81.70 20.66 -4.54
CA ILE A 6 -81.96 19.55 -5.46
C ILE A 6 -81.59 18.28 -4.70
N LYS A 7 -82.59 17.58 -4.18
CA LYS A 7 -82.46 16.22 -3.65
C LYS A 7 -82.88 15.25 -4.75
N LEU A 8 -82.01 14.30 -5.06
CA LEU A 8 -82.31 13.22 -5.96
C LEU A 8 -82.36 11.95 -5.13
N GLU A 9 -83.53 11.34 -5.09
CA GLU A 9 -83.74 10.05 -4.45
C GLU A 9 -83.72 9.00 -5.57
N ASP A 10 -82.94 7.93 -5.38
CA ASP A 10 -82.92 6.72 -6.21
C ASP A 10 -82.42 6.80 -7.68
N GLY A 11 -81.62 7.79 -8.10
CA GLY A 11 -81.17 7.79 -9.49
C GLY A 11 -80.05 8.74 -9.89
N THR A 12 -79.15 8.20 -10.71
CA THR A 12 -78.03 8.87 -11.39
C THR A 12 -78.47 10.16 -12.08
N VAL A 13 -77.71 11.25 -11.86
CA VAL A 13 -77.78 12.41 -12.76
C VAL A 13 -76.94 12.14 -13.99
N ILE A 14 -77.59 11.93 -15.12
CA ILE A 14 -76.93 11.90 -16.41
C ILE A 14 -77.12 13.27 -17.05
N VAL A 15 -76.04 14.00 -17.28
CA VAL A 15 -76.07 15.26 -18.05
C VAL A 15 -75.57 14.96 -19.45
N GLU A 16 -76.48 14.70 -20.38
CA GLU A 16 -76.19 14.41 -21.79
C GLU A 16 -75.97 15.70 -22.62
N GLY A 17 -75.03 16.54 -22.18
CA GLY A 17 -74.67 17.80 -22.84
C GLY A 17 -73.20 18.17 -22.62
N ASN A 18 -72.71 19.19 -23.32
CA ASN A 18 -71.28 19.54 -23.33
C ASN A 18 -70.70 19.94 -21.95
N TRP A 19 -71.55 20.40 -21.01
CA TRP A 19 -71.11 20.82 -19.68
C TRP A 19 -72.27 20.81 -18.67
N LEU A 20 -72.05 20.20 -17.51
CA LEU A 20 -72.73 20.60 -16.28
C LEU A 20 -71.87 21.68 -15.62
N LEU A 21 -72.22 22.96 -15.82
CA LEU A 21 -71.53 24.05 -15.14
C LEU A 21 -72.23 24.34 -13.83
N VAL A 22 -71.64 23.85 -12.76
CA VAL A 22 -72.00 24.28 -11.41
C VAL A 22 -71.24 25.57 -11.12
N LYS A 23 -71.87 26.72 -11.43
CA LYS A 23 -71.26 28.07 -11.38
C LYS A 23 -70.79 28.49 -9.99
N CYS A 24 -71.32 27.87 -8.94
CA CYS A 24 -70.91 28.10 -7.57
C CYS A 24 -70.99 26.79 -6.78
N TRP A 25 -69.85 26.10 -6.65
CA TRP A 25 -69.67 25.19 -5.53
C TRP A 25 -69.54 26.04 -4.27
N LYS A 26 -70.64 26.21 -3.54
CA LYS A 26 -70.55 26.46 -2.11
C LYS A 26 -70.77 25.13 -1.42
N ILE A 27 -69.78 24.24 -1.52
CA ILE A 27 -69.77 23.09 -0.63
C ILE A 27 -69.69 23.70 0.78
N LYS A 28 -70.67 23.41 1.63
CA LYS A 28 -70.76 24.02 2.97
C LYS A 28 -69.57 23.65 3.87
N GLN A 29 -68.69 22.79 3.39
CA GLN A 29 -67.43 22.35 3.98
C GLN A 29 -66.35 22.60 2.92
N ASP A 30 -65.15 23.04 3.27
CA ASP A 30 -64.07 23.43 2.34
C ASP A 30 -63.49 22.26 1.48
N HIS A 31 -64.22 21.16 1.32
CA HIS A 31 -63.81 19.94 0.63
C HIS A 31 -64.97 19.24 -0.10
N VAL A 32 -64.65 18.48 -1.16
CA VAL A 32 -65.58 17.53 -1.79
C VAL A 32 -65.56 16.24 -1.00
N ARG A 33 -66.72 15.79 -0.50
CA ARG A 33 -66.87 14.46 0.08
C ARG A 33 -67.50 13.52 -0.94
N LEU A 34 -66.77 12.46 -1.26
CA LEU A 34 -67.27 11.34 -2.07
C LEU A 34 -67.43 10.14 -1.14
N GLU A 35 -68.63 9.57 -1.04
CA GLU A 35 -68.91 8.32 -0.32
C GLU A 35 -68.98 7.16 -1.33
N ALA A 36 -67.89 6.93 -2.05
CA ALA A 36 -67.76 5.86 -3.04
C ALA A 36 -66.33 5.31 -3.04
N HIS A 37 -66.14 4.11 -3.61
CA HIS A 37 -64.83 3.47 -3.69
C HIS A 37 -63.95 4.03 -4.82
N ASP A 38 -64.57 4.43 -5.94
CA ASP A 38 -63.87 4.74 -7.18
C ASP A 38 -64.19 6.15 -7.70
N LEU A 39 -63.17 6.91 -8.10
CA LEU A 39 -63.31 8.13 -8.90
C LEU A 39 -62.78 7.89 -10.31
N HIS A 40 -63.65 8.05 -11.31
CA HIS A 40 -63.28 7.92 -12.72
C HIS A 40 -62.97 9.28 -13.34
N LEU A 41 -61.79 9.42 -13.96
CA LEU A 41 -61.42 10.62 -14.74
C LEU A 41 -61.16 10.22 -16.19
N ASP A 42 -62.23 10.19 -17.00
CA ASP A 42 -62.16 9.69 -18.36
C ASP A 42 -62.61 10.71 -19.41
N HIS A 43 -61.95 10.63 -20.57
CA HIS A 43 -62.39 11.31 -21.78
C HIS A 43 -62.08 10.41 -22.98
N PRO A 44 -63.08 9.90 -23.72
CA PRO A 44 -62.89 8.94 -24.80
C PRO A 44 -61.80 9.32 -25.83
N ASN A 45 -61.76 10.58 -26.27
CA ASN A 45 -60.77 11.07 -27.23
C ASN A 45 -59.31 11.11 -26.72
N ARG A 46 -59.10 10.93 -25.41
CA ARG A 46 -57.77 10.90 -24.78
C ARG A 46 -57.30 9.48 -24.50
N ARG A 47 -58.14 8.48 -24.76
CA ARG A 47 -57.79 7.06 -24.60
C ARG A 47 -56.89 6.63 -25.75
N LYS A 48 -55.81 5.91 -25.44
CA LYS A 48 -54.97 5.24 -26.44
C LYS A 48 -55.54 3.87 -26.85
N THR A 49 -56.29 3.24 -25.95
CA THR A 49 -56.97 1.96 -26.15
C THR A 49 -58.48 2.15 -26.01
N GLN A 50 -59.27 1.53 -26.90
CA GLN A 50 -60.72 1.54 -26.79
C GLN A 50 -61.17 0.61 -25.66
N GLY A 51 -62.23 1.01 -24.93
CA GLY A 51 -62.76 0.24 -23.81
C GLY A 51 -61.97 0.34 -22.51
N GLY A 52 -62.43 -0.39 -21.50
CA GLY A 52 -61.90 -0.44 -20.14
C GLY A 52 -62.36 0.72 -19.23
N ASP A 53 -62.28 0.47 -17.93
CA ASP A 53 -62.51 1.45 -16.87
C ASP A 53 -61.31 2.40 -16.71
N ARG A 54 -61.54 3.55 -16.07
CA ARG A 54 -60.54 4.60 -15.85
C ARG A 54 -60.60 5.07 -14.41
N ARG A 55 -60.42 4.12 -13.48
CA ARG A 55 -60.39 4.39 -12.05
C ARG A 55 -59.12 5.14 -11.68
N ALA A 56 -59.24 6.47 -11.55
CA ALA A 56 -58.13 7.37 -11.32
C ALA A 56 -57.63 7.27 -9.88
N LEU A 57 -58.57 7.36 -8.94
CA LEU A 57 -58.35 7.28 -7.50
C LEU A 57 -59.29 6.21 -6.95
N VAL A 58 -58.74 5.26 -6.20
CA VAL A 58 -59.49 4.18 -5.57
C VAL A 58 -59.12 4.10 -4.09
N HIS A 59 -60.12 3.93 -3.24
CA HIS A 59 -59.91 3.55 -1.85
C HIS A 59 -59.71 2.04 -1.78
N GLY A 60 -58.44 1.62 -1.67
CA GLY A 60 -58.03 0.21 -1.69
C GLY A 60 -58.48 -0.56 -0.44
N PHE A 61 -58.38 -1.89 -0.50
CA PHE A 61 -58.84 -2.77 0.58
C PHE A 61 -58.03 -2.64 1.88
N ASN A 62 -56.81 -2.09 1.81
CA ASN A 62 -55.95 -1.86 2.97
C ASN A 62 -56.02 -0.42 3.52
N ASP A 63 -57.14 0.30 3.31
CA ASP A 63 -57.30 1.70 3.73
C ASP A 63 -56.26 2.64 3.08
N GLU A 64 -55.95 2.37 1.81
CA GLU A 64 -54.92 3.07 1.05
C GLU A 64 -55.52 3.85 -0.13
N LEU A 65 -54.91 4.99 -0.47
CA LEU A 65 -55.25 5.70 -1.72
C LEU A 65 -54.43 5.09 -2.85
N VAL A 66 -55.09 4.36 -3.74
CA VAL A 66 -54.47 3.81 -4.95
C VAL A 66 -54.70 4.77 -6.10
N ILE A 67 -53.60 5.14 -6.76
CA ILE A 67 -53.63 5.92 -8.00
C ILE A 67 -53.44 4.97 -9.17
N ASN A 68 -54.27 5.09 -10.20
CA ASN A 68 -54.24 4.22 -11.38
C ASN A 68 -54.46 2.74 -11.03
N TRP A 69 -55.59 2.47 -10.40
CA TRP A 69 -55.96 1.12 -9.98
C TRP A 69 -55.92 0.15 -11.16
N ASN A 70 -55.31 -1.03 -10.96
CA ASN A 70 -55.20 -2.10 -11.97
C ASN A 70 -54.53 -1.68 -13.31
N GLY A 71 -53.79 -0.58 -13.33
CA GLY A 71 -53.21 -0.06 -14.58
C GLY A 71 -54.26 0.46 -15.57
N ASP A 72 -55.45 0.85 -15.10
CA ASP A 72 -56.58 1.35 -15.90
C ASP A 72 -56.21 2.56 -16.79
N TYR A 73 -55.13 3.27 -16.45
CA TYR A 73 -54.40 4.23 -17.29
C TYR A 73 -53.13 3.57 -17.87
N PRO A 74 -53.21 2.90 -19.04
CA PRO A 74 -52.08 2.23 -19.68
C PRO A 74 -50.99 3.20 -20.18
N GLY A 75 -51.25 4.50 -20.11
CA GLY A 75 -50.27 5.55 -20.41
C GLY A 75 -49.39 5.95 -19.21
N ASN A 76 -49.53 5.28 -18.06
CA ASN A 76 -48.88 5.57 -16.77
C ASN A 76 -49.44 6.80 -16.04
N VAL A 77 -48.99 7.00 -14.80
CA VAL A 77 -49.23 8.19 -13.98
C VAL A 77 -48.06 9.14 -14.13
N VAL A 78 -48.33 10.43 -14.41
CA VAL A 78 -47.30 11.46 -14.60
C VAL A 78 -47.51 12.60 -13.62
N VAL A 79 -46.45 12.98 -12.89
CA VAL A 79 -46.39 14.19 -12.06
C VAL A 79 -45.49 15.20 -12.77
N HIS A 80 -46.05 16.29 -13.32
CA HIS A 80 -45.31 17.26 -14.12
C HIS A 80 -44.37 18.19 -13.32
N LYS A 81 -44.46 18.19 -12.00
CA LYS A 81 -43.67 19.03 -11.08
C LYS A 81 -43.17 18.18 -9.90
N ASP A 82 -42.90 18.80 -8.76
CA ASP A 82 -42.32 18.14 -7.61
C ASP A 82 -43.30 17.17 -6.93
N LEU A 83 -42.83 15.96 -6.64
CA LEU A 83 -43.44 15.05 -5.68
C LEU A 83 -42.72 15.23 -4.33
N LYS A 84 -43.41 15.80 -3.35
CA LYS A 84 -42.87 16.01 -2.00
C LYS A 84 -43.46 15.00 -1.03
N ILE A 85 -42.60 14.21 -0.41
CA ILE A 85 -42.97 13.37 0.74
C ILE A 85 -42.82 14.22 2.01
N ALA A 86 -43.89 14.34 2.79
CA ALA A 86 -43.92 15.16 3.99
C ALA A 86 -43.05 14.59 5.12
N LYS A 87 -42.78 15.40 6.15
CA LYS A 87 -41.91 15.03 7.28
C LYS A 87 -42.36 13.71 7.92
N GLY A 88 -41.43 12.76 8.01
CA GLY A 88 -41.69 11.43 8.57
C GLY A 88 -42.25 10.40 7.59
N GLY A 89 -42.54 10.79 6.34
CA GLY A 89 -42.89 9.86 5.27
C GLY A 89 -41.68 9.08 4.74
N LYS A 90 -41.96 7.97 4.06
CA LYS A 90 -40.98 7.11 3.37
C LYS A 90 -41.43 6.92 1.92
N LEU A 91 -40.49 6.81 0.99
CA LEU A 91 -40.76 6.28 -0.34
C LEU A 91 -40.46 4.78 -0.32
N VAL A 92 -41.39 3.95 -0.77
CA VAL A 92 -41.18 2.50 -0.90
C VAL A 92 -41.57 2.12 -2.32
N ILE A 93 -40.70 1.35 -2.96
CA ILE A 93 -40.94 0.68 -4.23
C ILE A 93 -41.04 -0.81 -3.92
N GLU A 94 -42.11 -1.44 -4.37
CA GLU A 94 -42.38 -2.86 -4.15
C GLU A 94 -42.44 -3.62 -5.48
N ASP A 95 -42.12 -4.92 -5.44
CA ASP A 95 -42.36 -5.82 -6.57
C ASP A 95 -43.84 -6.22 -6.68
N ASP A 96 -44.16 -7.05 -7.67
CA ASP A 96 -45.51 -7.58 -7.90
C ASP A 96 -46.02 -8.52 -6.78
N LYS A 97 -45.12 -8.98 -5.91
CA LYS A 97 -45.42 -9.82 -4.73
C LYS A 97 -45.56 -8.98 -3.45
N GLY A 98 -45.35 -7.66 -3.50
CA GLY A 98 -45.39 -6.75 -2.35
C GLY A 98 -44.09 -6.72 -1.52
N ASN A 99 -42.98 -7.26 -2.03
CA ASN A 99 -41.69 -7.14 -1.37
C ASN A 99 -41.06 -5.78 -1.66
N THR A 100 -40.49 -5.12 -0.65
CA THR A 100 -39.73 -3.87 -0.86
C THR A 100 -38.46 -4.13 -1.67
N VAL A 101 -38.33 -3.46 -2.82
CA VAL A 101 -37.15 -3.52 -3.71
C VAL A 101 -36.24 -2.31 -3.57
N ALA A 102 -36.80 -1.16 -3.21
CA ALA A 102 -36.03 0.04 -2.89
C ALA A 102 -36.83 0.95 -1.96
N LYS A 103 -36.16 1.64 -1.04
CA LYS A 103 -36.80 2.65 -0.21
C LYS A 103 -35.88 3.82 0.12
N ILE A 104 -36.49 4.98 0.32
CA ILE A 104 -35.87 6.14 0.97
C ILE A 104 -36.57 6.32 2.30
N ASP A 105 -35.83 6.13 3.39
CA ASP A 105 -36.37 6.22 4.74
C ASP A 105 -36.50 7.68 5.24
N ARG A 106 -36.97 7.84 6.47
CA ARG A 106 -37.19 9.17 7.09
C ARG A 106 -35.90 9.96 7.35
N TRP A 107 -34.74 9.29 7.32
CA TRP A 107 -33.42 9.87 7.52
C TRP A 107 -32.69 10.13 6.20
N GLY A 108 -33.28 9.73 5.07
CA GLY A 108 -32.68 9.87 3.74
C GLY A 108 -31.75 8.72 3.38
N ASN A 109 -31.75 7.62 4.14
CA ASN A 109 -31.01 6.44 3.74
C ASN A 109 -31.69 5.82 2.53
N PHE A 110 -30.90 5.53 1.49
CA PHE A 110 -31.34 4.76 0.33
C PHE A 110 -30.98 3.30 0.57
N GLU A 111 -31.99 2.44 0.58
CA GLU A 111 -31.83 0.99 0.62
C GLU A 111 -32.27 0.43 -0.73
N ALA A 112 -31.37 -0.28 -1.40
CA ALA A 112 -31.64 -1.05 -2.60
C ALA A 112 -31.59 -2.54 -2.25
N GLY A 113 -32.59 -3.31 -2.69
CA GLY A 113 -32.81 -4.71 -2.33
C GLY A 113 -33.65 -4.92 -1.09
N GLY A 114 -34.08 -6.17 -0.89
CA GLY A 114 -34.94 -6.61 0.21
C GLY A 114 -35.14 -8.13 0.24
N ASN A 115 -36.13 -8.61 0.99
CA ASN A 115 -36.53 -10.03 0.96
C ASN A 115 -37.10 -10.37 -0.43
N GLY A 116 -36.53 -11.36 -1.13
CA GLY A 116 -36.97 -11.75 -2.47
C GLY A 116 -35.92 -12.57 -3.23
N GLU A 117 -36.16 -12.81 -4.52
CA GLU A 117 -35.27 -13.59 -5.40
C GLU A 117 -34.19 -12.74 -6.11
N GLN A 118 -34.14 -11.43 -5.87
CA GLN A 118 -33.28 -10.48 -6.60
C GLN A 118 -32.44 -9.63 -5.66
N ASP A 119 -31.17 -9.44 -6.02
CA ASP A 119 -30.22 -8.65 -5.24
C ASP A 119 -30.47 -7.13 -5.34
N GLY A 120 -30.14 -6.45 -4.24
CA GLY A 120 -30.21 -5.00 -4.13
C GLY A 120 -29.03 -4.28 -4.74
N ASP A 121 -28.99 -4.15 -6.05
CA ASP A 121 -27.90 -3.46 -6.72
C ASP A 121 -28.10 -1.95 -6.76
N VAL A 122 -27.04 -1.19 -6.43
CA VAL A 122 -26.97 0.25 -6.73
C VAL A 122 -26.14 0.43 -7.98
N LEU A 123 -26.79 0.93 -9.04
CA LEU A 123 -26.21 1.11 -10.36
C LEU A 123 -26.20 2.60 -10.72
N LEU A 124 -25.03 3.13 -11.08
CA LEU A 124 -24.91 4.45 -11.69
C LEU A 124 -24.41 4.29 -13.11
N ASN A 125 -25.23 4.73 -14.07
CA ASN A 125 -24.91 4.69 -15.49
C ASN A 125 -24.51 6.09 -15.99
N ASP A 126 -23.67 6.15 -17.02
CA ASP A 126 -23.40 7.39 -17.74
C ASP A 126 -24.61 7.81 -18.61
N LYS A 127 -24.49 8.98 -19.27
CA LYS A 127 -25.54 9.51 -20.15
C LYS A 127 -25.87 8.62 -21.36
N ASN A 128 -24.97 7.69 -21.71
CA ASN A 128 -25.13 6.77 -22.82
C ASN A 128 -25.72 5.42 -22.37
N GLY A 129 -25.94 5.24 -21.06
CA GLY A 129 -26.46 4.01 -20.46
C GLY A 129 -25.40 3.00 -20.03
N ASN A 130 -24.11 3.33 -20.14
CA ASN A 130 -23.03 2.45 -19.70
C ASN A 130 -22.90 2.47 -18.18
N ARG A 131 -22.73 1.31 -17.54
CA ARG A 131 -22.59 1.23 -16.08
C ARG A 131 -21.20 1.68 -15.64
N ILE A 132 -21.15 2.71 -14.78
CA ILE A 132 -19.94 3.30 -14.22
C ILE A 132 -19.69 2.82 -12.79
N ILE A 133 -20.74 2.74 -11.97
CA ILE A 133 -20.63 2.25 -10.59
C ILE A 133 -21.63 1.12 -10.39
N HIS A 134 -21.15 0.01 -9.81
CA HIS A 134 -21.96 -1.12 -9.36
C HIS A 134 -21.61 -1.45 -7.92
N ILE A 135 -22.57 -1.28 -7.02
CA ILE A 135 -22.52 -1.86 -5.67
C ILE A 135 -23.43 -3.08 -5.70
N GLY A 136 -22.82 -4.27 -5.75
CA GLY A 136 -23.51 -5.54 -5.96
C GLY A 136 -23.72 -6.29 -4.66
N ALA A 137 -24.98 -6.43 -4.22
CA ALA A 137 -25.29 -7.08 -2.95
C ALA A 137 -25.11 -8.61 -3.00
N GLY A 138 -25.43 -9.25 -4.14
CA GLY A 138 -25.31 -10.71 -4.29
C GLY A 138 -23.88 -11.23 -4.40
N GLU A 139 -22.99 -10.43 -4.99
CA GLU A 139 -21.57 -10.77 -5.16
C GLU A 139 -20.69 -10.19 -4.04
N GLY A 140 -21.23 -9.32 -3.18
CA GLY A 140 -20.48 -8.63 -2.13
C GLY A 140 -19.35 -7.75 -2.70
N LYS A 141 -19.56 -7.20 -3.90
CA LYS A 141 -18.53 -6.47 -4.66
C LYS A 141 -18.88 -5.00 -4.85
N ILE A 142 -17.85 -4.19 -5.02
CA ILE A 142 -17.96 -2.80 -5.49
C ILE A 142 -17.09 -2.70 -6.72
N GLU A 143 -17.65 -2.26 -7.85
CA GLU A 143 -16.92 -2.06 -9.10
C GLU A 143 -17.11 -0.62 -9.61
N ILE A 144 -16.01 0.00 -10.05
CA ILE A 144 -15.98 1.27 -10.76
C ILE A 144 -15.39 1.00 -12.15
N LYS A 145 -16.05 1.51 -13.20
CA LYS A 145 -15.65 1.33 -14.59
C LYS A 145 -15.39 2.67 -15.29
N ASP A 146 -14.54 2.65 -16.31
CA ASP A 146 -14.35 3.79 -17.21
C ASP A 146 -15.54 3.92 -18.20
N THR A 147 -15.52 4.97 -19.01
CA THR A 147 -16.55 5.22 -20.04
C THR A 147 -16.55 4.20 -21.17
N SER A 148 -15.49 3.39 -21.29
CA SER A 148 -15.34 2.31 -22.26
C SER A 148 -15.82 0.96 -21.70
N GLY A 149 -16.20 0.91 -20.41
CA GLY A 149 -16.68 -0.29 -19.71
C GLY A 149 -15.58 -1.14 -19.07
N ASN A 150 -14.33 -0.68 -19.07
CA ASN A 150 -13.22 -1.36 -18.40
C ASN A 150 -13.27 -1.11 -16.90
N THR A 151 -12.94 -2.11 -16.07
CA THR A 151 -12.87 -1.94 -14.62
C THR A 151 -11.66 -1.09 -14.25
N VAL A 152 -11.86 -0.07 -13.42
CA VAL A 152 -10.83 0.86 -12.94
C VAL A 152 -10.53 0.63 -11.46
N ALA A 153 -11.53 0.23 -10.68
CA ALA A 153 -11.34 -0.15 -9.29
C ALA A 153 -12.38 -1.18 -8.86
N LYS A 154 -11.97 -2.12 -8.01
CA LYS A 154 -12.84 -3.16 -7.49
C LYS A 154 -12.50 -3.52 -6.05
N ILE A 155 -13.54 -3.76 -5.26
CA ILE A 155 -13.46 -4.56 -4.03
C ILE A 155 -14.17 -5.88 -4.33
N ASP A 156 -13.48 -7.00 -4.21
CA ASP A 156 -14.06 -8.32 -4.44
C ASP A 156 -14.73 -8.91 -3.18
N ARG A 157 -15.35 -10.09 -3.33
CA ARG A 157 -16.05 -10.80 -2.25
C ARG A 157 -15.18 -11.20 -1.06
N TRP A 158 -13.86 -11.18 -1.22
CA TRP A 158 -12.88 -11.49 -0.18
C TRP A 158 -12.27 -10.22 0.42
N GLY A 159 -12.70 -9.03 -0.02
CA GLY A 159 -12.19 -7.74 0.43
C GLY A 159 -10.88 -7.34 -0.24
N ASN A 160 -10.45 -8.01 -1.32
CA ASN A 160 -9.28 -7.58 -2.05
C ASN A 160 -9.59 -6.29 -2.78
N PHE A 161 -8.71 -5.29 -2.62
CA PHE A 161 -8.76 -4.02 -3.34
C PHE A 161 -7.87 -4.11 -4.58
N GLU A 162 -8.49 -4.09 -5.75
CA GLU A 162 -7.83 -4.03 -7.04
C GLU A 162 -8.04 -2.61 -7.60
N ALA A 163 -6.94 -1.92 -7.88
CA ALA A 163 -6.93 -0.66 -8.61
C ALA A 163 -6.31 -0.93 -9.99
N GLY A 164 -6.90 -0.37 -11.05
CA GLY A 164 -6.51 -0.55 -12.45
C GLY A 164 -7.29 -1.64 -13.20
N GLY A 165 -7.11 -1.67 -14.54
CA GLY A 165 -7.65 -2.68 -15.44
C GLY A 165 -7.21 -2.49 -16.91
N ASN A 166 -7.77 -3.25 -17.86
CA ASN A 166 -7.43 -3.10 -19.29
C ASN A 166 -7.79 -1.69 -19.79
N GLY A 167 -6.80 -0.85 -20.14
CA GLY A 167 -7.05 0.52 -20.60
C GLY A 167 -5.80 1.42 -20.53
N GLU A 168 -6.00 2.73 -20.66
CA GLU A 168 -4.94 3.76 -20.60
C GLU A 168 -4.67 4.30 -19.16
N VAL A 169 -5.25 3.68 -18.12
CA VAL A 169 -5.17 4.20 -16.75
C VAL A 169 -4.55 3.16 -15.81
N ASP A 170 -3.52 3.58 -15.09
CA ASP A 170 -2.74 2.71 -14.21
C ASP A 170 -3.43 2.45 -12.87
N GLY A 171 -3.19 1.25 -12.35
CA GLY A 171 -3.79 0.72 -11.14
C GLY A 171 -3.18 1.18 -9.83
N ASP A 172 -2.95 2.48 -9.70
CA ASP A 172 -2.19 3.01 -8.59
C ASP A 172 -2.99 2.97 -7.28
N VAL A 173 -2.35 2.46 -6.22
CA VAL A 173 -2.86 2.58 -4.85
C VAL A 173 -2.16 3.74 -4.17
N LEU A 174 -2.96 4.77 -3.84
CA LEU A 174 -2.48 6.01 -3.24
C LEU A 174 -3.10 6.19 -1.86
N LEU A 175 -2.28 6.32 -0.82
CA LEU A 175 -2.73 6.69 0.52
C LEU A 175 -2.19 8.08 0.85
N ASN A 176 -3.10 9.02 1.08
CA ASN A 176 -2.76 10.38 1.46
C ASN A 176 -3.00 10.59 2.97
N ASP A 177 -2.26 11.50 3.59
CA ASP A 177 -2.55 11.98 4.93
C ASP A 177 -3.78 12.91 4.96
N LYS A 178 -4.21 13.32 6.15
CA LYS A 178 -5.35 14.24 6.35
C LYS A 178 -5.16 15.62 5.70
N ASN A 179 -3.93 15.99 5.34
CA ASN A 179 -3.59 17.26 4.71
C ASN A 179 -3.50 17.13 3.18
N GLY A 180 -3.68 15.92 2.63
CA GLY A 180 -3.63 15.64 1.20
C GLY A 180 -2.24 15.25 0.68
N ASN A 181 -1.24 15.08 1.54
CA ASN A 181 0.10 14.64 1.13
C ASN A 181 0.10 13.13 0.89
N ARG A 182 0.72 12.67 -0.20
CA ARG A 182 0.83 11.23 -0.50
C ARG A 182 1.89 10.57 0.37
N ILE A 183 1.48 9.56 1.14
CA ILE A 183 2.34 8.80 2.06
C ILE A 183 2.73 7.43 1.48
N ILE A 184 1.80 6.75 0.81
CA ILE A 184 2.07 5.46 0.15
C ILE A 184 1.63 5.54 -1.30
N HIS A 185 2.51 5.11 -2.20
CA HIS A 185 2.24 4.93 -3.62
C HIS A 185 2.68 3.54 -4.04
N ILE A 186 1.75 2.72 -4.50
CA ILE A 186 2.02 1.48 -5.22
C ILE A 186 1.73 1.76 -6.68
N GLY A 187 2.77 1.91 -7.50
CA GLY A 187 2.67 2.28 -8.91
C GLY A 187 2.62 1.05 -9.80
N ALA A 188 1.51 0.85 -10.53
CA ALA A 188 1.30 -0.37 -11.33
C ALA A 188 2.09 -0.36 -12.65
N ASP A 189 2.35 0.80 -13.23
CA ASP A 189 3.09 1.04 -14.47
C ASP A 189 4.60 1.22 -14.26
N GLU A 190 4.96 1.92 -13.18
CA GLU A 190 6.33 2.15 -12.79
C GLU A 190 6.94 0.91 -12.11
N GLY A 191 6.10 -0.04 -11.66
CA GLY A 191 6.53 -1.24 -10.95
C GLY A 191 7.23 -0.91 -9.62
N LYS A 192 6.87 0.21 -9.01
CA LYS A 192 7.53 0.75 -7.82
C LYS A 192 6.59 0.77 -6.61
N ILE A 193 7.19 0.67 -5.43
CA ILE A 193 6.51 0.94 -4.15
C ILE A 193 7.27 2.07 -3.49
N GLU A 194 6.62 3.18 -3.17
CA GLU A 194 7.22 4.31 -2.47
C GLU A 194 6.49 4.58 -1.15
N ILE A 195 7.26 4.83 -0.10
CA ILE A 195 6.80 5.37 1.17
C ILE A 195 7.43 6.75 1.33
N LYS A 196 6.62 7.76 1.67
CA LYS A 196 7.05 9.15 1.84
C LYS A 196 6.83 9.64 3.27
N ASP A 197 7.66 10.57 3.71
CA ASP A 197 7.44 11.31 4.96
C ASP A 197 6.31 12.34 4.82
N THR A 198 5.97 13.00 5.93
CA THR A 198 4.94 14.05 5.96
C THR A 198 5.29 15.31 5.16
N SER A 199 6.55 15.45 4.75
CA SER A 199 7.05 16.54 3.92
C SER A 199 7.07 16.17 2.42
N GLY A 200 6.70 14.92 2.08
CA GLY A 200 6.66 14.40 0.72
C GLY A 200 7.98 13.81 0.20
N ASN A 201 9.00 13.67 1.05
CA ASN A 201 10.26 13.04 0.68
C ASN A 201 10.13 11.52 0.73
N THR A 202 10.65 10.80 -0.28
CA THR A 202 10.70 9.33 -0.27
C THR A 202 11.65 8.83 0.82
N VAL A 203 11.15 8.00 1.73
CA VAL A 203 11.92 7.39 2.83
C VAL A 203 12.22 5.92 2.61
N ALA A 204 11.43 5.25 1.77
CA ALA A 204 11.73 3.90 1.32
C ALA A 204 11.13 3.69 -0.07
N LYS A 205 11.84 2.98 -0.95
CA LYS A 205 11.30 2.54 -2.22
C LYS A 205 11.77 1.16 -2.63
N ILE A 206 10.91 0.45 -3.35
CA ILE A 206 11.27 -0.68 -4.21
C ILE A 206 11.17 -0.16 -5.64
N ASP A 207 12.25 -0.21 -6.42
CA ASP A 207 12.24 0.23 -7.81
C ASP A 207 11.77 -0.87 -8.77
N ARG A 208 11.64 -0.51 -10.06
CA ARG A 208 11.22 -1.43 -11.14
C ARG A 208 12.13 -2.65 -11.35
N HIS A 209 13.33 -2.64 -10.79
CA HIS A 209 14.31 -3.72 -10.85
C HIS A 209 14.29 -4.56 -9.56
N GLY A 210 13.42 -4.23 -8.60
CA GLY A 210 13.33 -4.90 -7.30
C GLY A 210 14.41 -4.45 -6.32
N ASN A 211 15.15 -3.37 -6.60
CA ASN A 211 16.11 -2.83 -5.65
C ASN A 211 15.37 -2.15 -4.51
N PHE A 212 15.73 -2.50 -3.27
CA PHE A 212 15.23 -1.84 -2.08
C PHE A 212 16.19 -0.71 -1.70
N GLU A 213 15.67 0.51 -1.68
CA GLU A 213 16.36 1.70 -1.19
C GLU A 213 15.63 2.18 0.06
N ALA A 214 16.37 2.28 1.17
CA ALA A 214 15.90 2.88 2.41
C ALA A 214 16.65 4.19 2.64
N GLY A 215 15.95 5.19 3.16
CA GLY A 215 16.47 6.54 3.41
C GLY A 215 16.16 7.53 2.30
N GLY A 216 16.25 8.82 2.63
CA GLY A 216 15.97 9.92 1.71
C GLY A 216 16.40 11.29 2.26
N ASN A 217 16.11 12.36 1.53
CA ASN A 217 16.33 13.73 2.02
C ASN A 217 15.43 14.00 3.24
N GLY A 218 16.00 14.26 4.42
CA GLY A 218 15.24 14.55 5.64
C GLY A 218 15.95 14.15 6.93
N GLU A 219 15.19 14.05 8.03
CA GLU A 219 15.69 13.68 9.37
C GLU A 219 15.78 12.16 9.61
N VAL A 220 15.58 11.32 8.58
CA VAL A 220 15.46 9.86 8.70
C VAL A 220 16.59 9.17 7.95
N ASP A 221 17.34 8.30 8.63
CA ASP A 221 18.43 7.50 8.08
C ASP A 221 17.92 6.24 7.36
N GLY A 222 18.65 5.83 6.32
CA GLY A 222 18.30 4.76 5.41
C GLY A 222 18.65 3.37 5.88
N ASP A 223 18.41 3.08 7.15
CA ASP A 223 18.88 1.86 7.77
C ASP A 223 18.14 0.63 7.25
N VAL A 224 18.91 -0.40 6.89
CA VAL A 224 18.36 -1.72 6.56
C VAL A 224 18.60 -2.66 7.72
N LEU A 225 17.50 -3.12 8.32
CA LEU A 225 17.49 -3.94 9.53
C LEU A 225 16.85 -5.30 9.23
N LEU A 226 17.55 -6.41 9.49
CA LEU A 226 16.96 -7.74 9.48
C LEU A 226 16.92 -8.27 10.90
N ASN A 227 15.71 -8.59 11.37
CA ASN A 227 15.48 -9.15 12.70
C ASN A 227 15.16 -10.66 12.60
N ASP A 228 15.46 -11.42 13.65
CA ASP A 228 14.98 -12.79 13.79
C ASP A 228 13.49 -12.83 14.17
N LYS A 229 12.91 -14.04 14.23
CA LYS A 229 11.50 -14.24 14.62
C LYS A 229 11.16 -13.76 16.04
N ASN A 230 12.16 -13.52 16.88
CA ASN A 230 11.99 -13.04 18.25
C ASN A 230 12.19 -11.51 18.35
N GLY A 231 12.44 -10.83 17.23
CA GLY A 231 12.66 -9.39 17.16
C GLY A 231 14.10 -8.94 17.40
N ASN A 232 15.06 -9.86 17.53
CA ASN A 232 16.47 -9.50 17.70
C ASN A 232 17.09 -9.09 16.37
N ARG A 233 17.83 -7.98 16.32
CA ARG A 233 18.52 -7.54 15.12
C ARG A 233 19.73 -8.42 14.81
N ILE A 234 19.74 -9.02 13.63
CA ILE A 234 20.80 -9.91 13.13
C ILE A 234 21.70 -9.18 12.13
N ILE A 235 21.13 -8.35 11.26
CA ILE A 235 21.88 -7.55 10.29
C ILE A 235 21.45 -6.09 10.43
N HIS A 236 22.45 -5.20 10.49
CA HIS A 236 22.27 -3.75 10.44
C HIS A 236 23.21 -3.19 9.37
N ILE A 237 22.62 -2.54 8.37
CA ILE A 237 23.34 -1.67 7.44
C ILE A 237 22.98 -0.24 7.84
N GLY A 238 23.89 0.45 8.53
CA GLY A 238 23.68 1.78 9.07
C GLY A 238 24.12 2.85 8.08
N ALA A 239 23.17 3.60 7.51
CA ALA A 239 23.44 4.56 6.44
C ALA A 239 24.14 5.84 6.95
N ASP A 240 23.82 6.26 8.17
CA ASP A 240 24.38 7.42 8.86
C ASP A 240 25.71 7.11 9.57
N GLU A 241 25.84 5.91 10.11
CA GLU A 241 27.03 5.42 10.79
C GLU A 241 28.08 4.85 9.83
N GLY A 242 27.73 4.60 8.56
CA GLY A 242 28.61 4.00 7.56
C GLY A 242 29.13 2.62 7.95
N LYS A 243 28.35 1.87 8.74
CA LYS A 243 28.74 0.57 9.31
C LYS A 243 27.88 -0.56 8.76
N ILE A 244 28.46 -1.75 8.70
CA ILE A 244 27.72 -3.00 8.49
C ILE A 244 28.00 -3.89 9.68
N GLU A 245 26.97 -4.35 10.38
CA GLU A 245 27.11 -5.21 11.56
C GLU A 245 26.29 -6.49 11.39
N ILE A 246 26.91 -7.63 11.69
CA ILE A 246 26.27 -8.93 11.82
C ILE A 246 26.35 -9.36 13.28
N LYS A 247 25.20 -9.71 13.85
CA LYS A 247 25.06 -10.13 15.25
C LYS A 247 24.68 -11.61 15.34
N ASP A 248 25.07 -12.24 16.43
CA ASP A 248 24.54 -13.55 16.79
C ASP A 248 23.11 -13.47 17.35
N THR A 249 22.50 -14.62 17.59
CA THR A 249 21.16 -14.76 18.18
C THR A 249 21.03 -14.18 19.59
N SER A 250 22.16 -13.85 20.24
CA SER A 250 22.23 -13.22 21.56
C SER A 250 22.48 -11.71 21.46
N GLY A 251 22.58 -11.16 20.24
CA GLY A 251 22.80 -9.74 19.97
C GLY A 251 24.26 -9.28 19.97
N ASN A 252 25.22 -10.20 20.16
CA ASN A 252 26.65 -9.89 20.13
C ASN A 252 27.13 -9.69 18.69
N THR A 253 27.91 -8.65 18.42
CA THR A 253 28.54 -8.44 17.11
C THR A 253 29.60 -9.52 16.84
N VAL A 254 29.48 -10.22 15.72
CA VAL A 254 30.39 -11.29 15.28
C VAL A 254 31.12 -10.97 13.97
N ALA A 255 30.60 -10.00 13.21
CA ALA A 255 31.32 -9.39 12.10
C ALA A 255 30.89 -7.92 11.97
N LYS A 256 31.84 -7.05 11.66
CA LYS A 256 31.58 -5.63 11.48
C LYS A 256 32.52 -5.01 10.45
N ILE A 257 31.97 -4.14 9.60
CA ILE A 257 32.73 -3.10 8.91
C ILE A 257 32.40 -1.78 9.61
N ASP A 258 33.41 -1.09 10.17
CA ASP A 258 33.21 0.21 10.80
C ASP A 258 33.19 1.37 9.79
N LYS A 259 32.92 2.58 10.30
CA LYS A 259 32.86 3.81 9.49
C LYS A 259 34.17 4.18 8.78
N PHE A 260 35.28 3.56 9.17
CA PHE A 260 36.60 3.75 8.57
C PHE A 260 36.95 2.63 7.59
N GLY A 261 36.04 1.67 7.36
CA GLY A 261 36.25 0.52 6.49
C GLY A 261 37.03 -0.62 7.13
N ASN A 262 37.26 -0.61 8.45
CA ASN A 262 37.96 -1.70 9.11
C ASN A 262 37.03 -2.90 9.28
N LEU A 263 37.51 -4.09 8.90
CA LEU A 263 36.84 -5.36 9.08
C LEU A 263 37.22 -5.99 10.43
N TYR A 264 36.24 -6.17 11.30
CA TYR A 264 36.33 -6.92 12.54
C TYR A 264 35.58 -8.25 12.36
N LEU A 265 36.23 -9.36 12.72
CA LEU A 265 35.66 -10.70 12.68
C LEU A 265 35.86 -11.37 14.03
N GLY A 266 34.85 -12.10 14.48
CA GLY A 266 34.81 -12.72 15.81
C GLY A 266 34.19 -11.80 16.87
N GLY A 267 34.15 -12.27 18.11
CA GLY A 267 33.45 -11.61 19.22
C GLY A 267 32.30 -12.46 19.78
N GLY A 268 31.77 -12.09 20.95
CA GLY A 268 30.67 -12.84 21.59
C GLY A 268 31.02 -14.30 21.93
N GLY A 269 32.30 -14.62 22.09
CA GLY A 269 32.78 -16.00 22.33
C GLY A 269 33.00 -16.84 21.06
N ARG A 270 33.05 -16.21 19.87
CA ARG A 270 33.31 -16.87 18.59
C ARG A 270 34.59 -16.36 17.94
N ASP A 271 35.28 -17.26 17.24
CA ASP A 271 36.53 -16.97 16.51
C ASP A 271 36.25 -16.27 15.17
N GLY A 272 37.14 -15.37 14.79
CA GLY A 272 37.08 -14.56 13.56
C GLY A 272 37.86 -15.17 12.40
N ASP A 273 37.61 -16.44 12.09
CA ASP A 273 38.35 -17.15 11.05
C ASP A 273 38.07 -16.59 9.63
N ILE A 274 39.11 -16.52 8.81
CA ILE A 274 38.99 -16.22 7.37
C ILE A 274 39.41 -17.47 6.59
N ILE A 275 38.51 -17.98 5.74
CA ILE A 275 38.73 -19.20 4.94
C ILE A 275 38.48 -18.89 3.47
N LEU A 276 39.53 -18.92 2.63
CA LEU A 276 39.42 -18.75 1.18
C LEU A 276 39.53 -20.10 0.50
N LYS A 277 38.56 -20.42 -0.35
CA LYS A 277 38.47 -21.69 -1.07
C LYS A 277 38.67 -21.49 -2.58
N ASP A 278 39.14 -22.53 -3.27
CA ASP A 278 39.13 -22.58 -4.74
C ASP A 278 37.71 -22.85 -5.29
N GLY A 279 37.55 -22.81 -6.61
CA GLY A 279 36.26 -23.10 -7.28
C GLY A 279 35.73 -24.52 -7.10
N ASN A 280 36.55 -25.44 -6.56
CA ASN A 280 36.16 -26.81 -6.22
C ASN A 280 35.82 -26.96 -4.72
N GLY A 281 35.97 -25.90 -3.92
CA GLY A 281 35.67 -25.87 -2.49
C GLY A 281 36.85 -26.24 -1.57
N ASN A 282 38.06 -26.44 -2.11
CA ASN A 282 39.26 -26.74 -1.31
C ASN A 282 39.79 -25.47 -0.65
N VAL A 283 40.18 -25.54 0.63
CA VAL A 283 40.73 -24.38 1.36
C VAL A 283 42.15 -24.10 0.91
N LEU A 284 42.41 -22.91 0.35
CA LEU A 284 43.73 -22.45 -0.07
C LEU A 284 44.41 -21.57 0.98
N ILE A 285 43.66 -20.65 1.60
CA ILE A 285 44.17 -19.77 2.64
C ILE A 285 43.24 -19.89 3.84
N ARG A 286 43.82 -20.12 5.02
CA ARG A 286 43.09 -20.09 6.29
C ARG A 286 43.83 -19.20 7.28
N ILE A 287 43.18 -18.14 7.74
CA ILE A 287 43.58 -17.36 8.91
C ILE A 287 42.71 -17.87 10.06
N ASP A 288 43.34 -18.50 11.02
CA ASP A 288 42.71 -19.21 12.12
C ASP A 288 43.05 -18.49 13.42
N THR A 289 42.07 -17.74 13.92
CA THR A 289 42.29 -16.86 15.08
C THR A 289 42.32 -17.64 16.39
N GLN A 290 41.63 -18.78 16.45
CA GLN A 290 41.67 -19.71 17.58
C GLN A 290 43.07 -20.27 17.80
N TYR A 291 43.67 -20.75 16.70
CA TYR A 291 45.01 -21.35 16.71
C TYR A 291 46.12 -20.34 16.40
N LYS A 292 45.79 -19.05 16.29
CA LYS A 292 46.71 -17.94 16.01
C LYS A 292 47.67 -18.22 14.85
N ARG A 293 47.15 -18.78 13.76
CA ARG A 293 47.96 -19.20 12.61
C ARG A 293 47.38 -18.80 11.26
N ILE A 294 48.23 -18.79 10.26
CA ILE A 294 47.92 -18.62 8.85
C ILE A 294 48.45 -19.85 8.11
N ASP A 295 47.58 -20.58 7.42
CA ASP A 295 47.94 -21.73 6.60
C ASP A 295 47.69 -21.42 5.11
N PHE A 296 48.70 -21.67 4.27
CA PHE A 296 48.57 -21.77 2.81
C PHE A 296 48.64 -23.23 2.40
N LYS A 297 47.65 -23.69 1.63
CA LYS A 297 47.52 -25.09 1.22
C LYS A 297 47.53 -25.21 -0.30
N ASP A 298 47.98 -26.36 -0.79
CA ASP A 298 47.74 -26.74 -2.18
C ASP A 298 46.28 -27.21 -2.39
N PRO A 299 45.82 -27.37 -3.65
CA PRO A 299 44.47 -27.84 -3.93
C PRO A 299 44.14 -29.24 -3.38
N SER A 300 45.15 -30.05 -3.00
CA SER A 300 44.95 -31.35 -2.34
C SER A 300 44.70 -31.22 -0.82
N GLY A 301 44.80 -30.00 -0.27
CA GLY A 301 44.64 -29.71 1.15
C GLY A 301 45.93 -29.81 1.98
N SER A 302 47.07 -30.09 1.33
CA SER A 302 48.36 -30.19 2.01
C SER A 302 48.89 -28.79 2.35
N VAL A 303 49.26 -28.54 3.60
CA VAL A 303 49.86 -27.26 4.04
C VAL A 303 51.24 -27.10 3.40
N LYS A 304 51.42 -26.02 2.65
CA LYS A 304 52.69 -25.63 2.01
C LYS A 304 53.45 -24.57 2.80
N MET A 305 52.73 -23.70 3.48
CA MET A 305 53.30 -22.68 4.34
C MET A 305 52.39 -22.49 5.54
N ARG A 306 52.99 -22.42 6.73
CA ARG A 306 52.32 -22.09 7.98
C ARG A 306 53.07 -20.94 8.61
N ILE A 307 52.32 -20.02 9.19
CA ILE A 307 52.81 -18.97 10.08
C ILE A 307 52.01 -19.11 11.36
N CYS A 308 52.64 -19.34 12.50
CA CYS A 308 52.02 -19.42 13.82
C CYS A 308 52.82 -18.60 14.85
N THR A 309 52.28 -18.43 16.06
CA THR A 309 52.93 -17.64 17.12
C THR A 309 54.33 -18.15 17.46
N ASP A 310 54.51 -19.47 17.41
CA ASP A 310 55.75 -20.13 17.81
C ASP A 310 56.87 -19.89 16.78
N ASP A 311 56.51 -19.62 15.52
CA ASP A 311 57.44 -19.27 14.44
C ASP A 311 58.15 -17.91 14.66
N PHE A 312 57.74 -17.11 15.64
CA PHE A 312 58.39 -15.85 16.00
C PHE A 312 58.82 -15.76 17.46
N THR A 313 58.39 -16.68 18.32
CA THR A 313 58.80 -16.72 19.74
C THR A 313 59.88 -17.75 20.04
N GLU A 314 59.98 -18.82 19.25
CA GLU A 314 61.04 -19.84 19.33
C GLU A 314 61.93 -19.90 18.08
N ALA A 315 61.64 -19.10 17.06
CA ALA A 315 62.59 -18.91 15.98
C ALA A 315 63.85 -18.25 16.57
N THR A 316 64.88 -19.06 16.76
CA THR A 316 66.23 -18.62 16.40
C THR A 316 66.12 -18.18 14.96
N TRP A 317 65.87 -16.87 14.76
CA TRP A 317 66.11 -16.21 13.49
C TRP A 317 67.41 -16.79 12.97
N PRO A 318 67.48 -17.28 11.71
CA PRO A 318 68.74 -17.75 11.17
C PRO A 318 69.76 -16.65 11.49
N ALA A 319 70.86 -17.04 12.14
CA ALA A 319 71.92 -16.10 12.44
C ALA A 319 72.14 -15.31 11.14
N TRP A 320 72.05 -13.98 11.24
CA TRP A 320 72.46 -13.11 10.15
C TRP A 320 73.75 -13.71 9.60
N PRO A 321 73.84 -14.02 8.29
CA PRO A 321 75.02 -14.67 7.73
C PRO A 321 76.24 -13.93 8.28
N GLU A 322 77.16 -14.67 8.91
CA GLU A 322 78.26 -14.15 9.75
C GLU A 322 79.18 -13.13 9.05
N GLU A 323 78.90 -12.75 7.80
CA GLU A 323 79.66 -11.79 7.03
C GLU A 323 79.21 -10.32 7.19
N SER A 324 78.25 -9.98 8.05
CA SER A 324 77.81 -8.57 8.11
C SER A 324 77.59 -7.95 9.49
N SER A 325 78.30 -8.38 10.54
CA SER A 325 78.65 -7.53 11.71
C SER A 325 79.69 -8.21 12.61
N PRO A 326 80.92 -7.68 12.77
CA PRO A 326 81.88 -8.18 13.75
C PRO A 326 81.33 -8.03 15.17
N SER A 327 81.70 -8.95 16.07
CA SER A 327 81.31 -8.85 17.48
C SER A 327 81.79 -7.52 18.07
N GLN A 328 81.03 -6.93 19.02
CA GLN A 328 81.42 -5.67 19.68
C GLN A 328 82.82 -5.76 20.31
N LEU A 329 83.25 -6.96 20.71
CA LEU A 329 84.57 -7.23 21.26
C LEU A 329 85.67 -7.20 20.17
N ASP A 330 85.37 -7.64 18.95
CA ASP A 330 86.27 -7.58 17.81
C ASP A 330 86.36 -6.16 17.25
N LEU A 331 85.25 -5.41 17.23
CA LEU A 331 85.25 -3.97 16.94
C LEU A 331 86.12 -3.19 17.94
N ILE A 332 86.08 -3.53 19.23
CA ILE A 332 86.92 -2.89 20.26
C ILE A 332 88.40 -3.25 20.07
N LYS A 333 88.72 -4.49 19.69
CA LYS A 333 90.10 -4.89 19.38
C LYS A 333 90.62 -4.21 18.12
N GLU A 334 89.81 -4.10 17.07
CA GLU A 334 90.17 -3.38 15.84
C GLU A 334 90.32 -1.88 16.08
N LEU A 335 89.42 -1.26 16.85
CA LEU A 335 89.56 0.15 17.25
C LEU A 335 90.84 0.39 18.04
N ARG A 336 91.25 -0.55 18.91
CA ARG A 336 92.54 -0.45 19.61
C ARG A 336 93.73 -0.61 18.66
N ARG A 337 93.68 -1.58 17.73
CA ARG A 337 94.73 -1.76 16.71
C ARG A 337 94.88 -0.52 15.83
N MET A 338 93.76 0.00 15.30
CA MET A 338 93.77 1.22 14.48
C MET A 338 94.27 2.43 15.28
N LYS A 339 93.94 2.53 16.57
CA LYS A 339 94.46 3.60 17.42
C LYS A 339 95.98 3.53 17.56
N GLU A 340 96.55 2.33 17.76
CA GLU A 340 98.00 2.16 17.84
C GLU A 340 98.70 2.43 16.51
N GLU A 341 98.13 1.99 15.40
CA GLU A 341 98.64 2.29 14.05
C GLU A 341 98.61 3.80 13.75
N ILE A 342 97.55 4.51 14.12
CA ILE A 342 97.47 5.97 13.96
C ILE A 342 98.51 6.68 14.84
N LEU A 343 98.77 6.20 16.06
CA LEU A 343 99.81 6.74 16.93
C LEU A 343 101.22 6.54 16.33
N ALA A 344 101.52 5.35 15.84
CA ALA A 344 102.79 5.06 15.18
C ALA A 344 102.96 5.86 13.87
N LEU A 345 101.88 6.07 13.13
CA LEU A 345 101.89 6.94 11.95
C LEU A 345 102.09 8.41 12.32
N ARG A 346 101.52 8.89 13.44
CA ARG A 346 101.77 10.24 13.95
C ARG A 346 103.23 10.45 14.34
N GLU A 347 103.84 9.51 15.06
CA GLU A 347 105.28 9.59 15.37
C GLU A 347 106.13 9.64 14.10
N ARG A 348 105.80 8.81 13.10
CA ARG A 348 106.48 8.84 11.80
C ARG A 348 106.29 10.15 11.04
N VAL A 349 105.12 10.77 11.15
CA VAL A 349 104.85 12.09 10.54
C VAL A 349 105.62 13.18 11.30
N GLU A 350 105.67 13.15 12.63
CA GLU A 350 106.49 14.08 13.43
C GLU A 350 107.99 13.91 13.15
N GLU A 351 108.47 12.68 12.92
CA GLU A 351 109.84 12.42 12.46
C GLU A 351 110.09 12.99 11.05
N LEU A 352 109.11 12.91 10.14
CA LEU A 352 109.21 13.49 8.78
C LEU A 352 109.10 15.02 8.77
N GLU A 353 108.31 15.62 9.66
CA GLU A 353 108.19 17.07 9.84
C GLU A 353 109.42 17.66 10.54
N SER A 354 110.07 16.93 11.45
CA SER A 354 111.33 17.33 12.10
C SER A 354 112.59 17.06 11.27
N SER A 355 112.48 16.27 10.19
CA SER A 355 113.55 16.00 9.23
C SER A 355 113.36 16.68 7.87
N SER A 356 112.34 17.53 7.73
CA SER A 356 112.22 18.47 6.61
C SER A 356 112.97 19.78 6.94
N PRO A 357 113.93 20.22 6.09
CA PRO A 357 114.79 21.38 6.34
C PRO A 357 114.08 22.74 6.25
#